data_AF-A0A496LA98-F1
#
_entry.id   AF-A0A496LA98-F1
#
_cell.length_a   1.000
_cell.length_b   1.000
_cell.length_c   1.000
_cell.angle_alpha   90.00
_cell.angle_beta   90.00
_cell.angle_gamma   90.00
#
_symmetry.space_group_name_H-M   'P 1'
#
loop_
_entity.id
_entity.type
_entity.pdbx_description
1 polymer ?
#
loop_
_entity_poly.entity_id
_entity_poly.type
_entity_poly.pdbx_seq_one_letter_code
_entity_poly.pdbx_strand_id
1 'polypeptide(L)' 'MEKNPDRILFCITEEELQFEAKQILGRRLNEEEIIIAQKGLDYGIMTSIDTVYRTIFKEMID' A
#
# COMPACT_ATOMS: atom_id res chain seq x y z
N MET A 1 -15.01 -10.81 -21.99
CA MET A 1 -14.30 -11.30 -20.79
C MET A 1 -15.08 -10.81 -19.59
N GLU A 2 -15.59 -11.71 -18.77
CA GLU A 2 -16.26 -11.35 -17.52
C GLU A 2 -15.21 -10.72 -16.60
N LYS A 3 -15.40 -9.46 -16.22
CA LYS A 3 -14.50 -8.78 -15.28
C LYS A 3 -14.71 -9.46 -13.92
N ASN A 4 -13.67 -10.10 -13.38
CA ASN A 4 -13.70 -10.56 -12.00
C ASN A 4 -13.86 -9.32 -11.09
N PRO A 5 -15.01 -9.14 -10.41
CA PRO A 5 -15.23 -7.95 -9.58
C PRO A 5 -14.27 -7.91 -8.38
N ASP A 6 -13.68 -9.05 -8.01
CA ASP A 6 -12.81 -9.17 -6.84
C ASP A 6 -11.32 -9.03 -7.19
N ARG A 7 -10.99 -8.44 -8.35
CA ARG A 7 -9.59 -8.23 -8.73
C ARG A 7 -8.94 -7.22 -7.79
N ILE A 8 -7.99 -7.69 -6.98
CA ILE A 8 -7.11 -6.83 -6.18
C ILE A 8 -6.27 -5.96 -7.12
N LEU A 9 -6.38 -4.64 -6.96
CA LEU A 9 -5.59 -3.66 -7.70
C LEU A 9 -4.31 -3.27 -6.96
N PHE A 10 -4.35 -3.33 -5.62
CA PHE A 10 -3.22 -3.02 -4.75
C PHE A 10 -3.39 -3.76 -3.42
N CYS A 11 -2.31 -4.36 -2.93
CA CYS A 11 -2.21 -4.86 -1.55
C CYS A 11 -0.76 -4.72 -1.08
N ILE A 12 -0.60 -4.61 0.24
CA ILE A 12 0.69 -4.74 0.92
C ILE A 12 0.51 -5.89 1.90
N THR A 13 1.35 -6.91 1.77
CA THR A 13 1.36 -8.03 2.72
C THR A 13 2.19 -7.68 3.95
N GLU A 14 1.94 -8.37 5.06
CA GLU A 14 2.77 -8.20 6.26
C GLU A 14 4.23 -8.56 5.99
N GLU A 15 4.50 -9.57 5.14
CA GLU A 15 5.89 -9.96 4.84
C GLU A 15 6.63 -8.88 4.05
N GLU A 16 5.95 -8.18 3.13
CA GLU A 16 6.54 -7.01 2.44
C GLU A 16 6.84 -5.88 3.43
N LEU A 17 5.90 -5.57 4.33
CA LEU A 17 6.13 -4.59 5.40
C LEU A 17 7.33 -4.99 6.27
N GLN A 18 7.44 -6.26 6.62
CA GLN A 18 8.53 -6.79 7.44
C GLN A 18 9.87 -6.81 6.70
N PHE A 19 9.85 -7.04 5.38
CA PHE A 19 11.03 -6.92 4.54
C PHE A 19 11.57 -5.48 4.56
N GLU A 20 10.70 -4.49 4.32
CA GLU A 20 11.07 -3.08 4.37
C GLU A 20 11.55 -2.65 5.76
N ALA A 21 10.87 -3.10 6.82
CA ALA A 21 11.30 -2.85 8.20
C ALA A 21 12.70 -3.40 8.47
N LYS A 22 13.03 -4.59 7.93
CA LYS A 22 14.38 -5.15 8.07
C LYS A 22 15.43 -4.32 7.30
N GLN A 23 15.10 -3.78 6.13
CA GLN A 23 16.04 -2.92 5.38
C GLN A 23 16.27 -1.57 6.08
N ILE A 24 15.21 -0.97 6.62
CA ILE A 24 15.25 0.40 7.18
C ILE A 24 15.71 0.39 8.64
N LEU A 25 15.19 -0.53 9.45
CA LEU A 25 15.38 -0.58 10.91
C LEU A 25 16.34 -1.71 11.33
N GLY A 26 16.76 -2.59 10.41
CA GLY A 26 17.64 -3.72 10.71
C GLY A 26 16.97 -4.87 11.47
N ARG A 27 15.65 -4.82 11.69
CA ARG A 27 14.89 -5.85 12.43
C ARG A 27 13.44 -5.96 11.95
N ARG A 28 12.76 -7.02 12.39
CA ARG A 28 11.32 -7.17 12.21
C ARG A 28 10.55 -6.29 13.21
N LEU A 29 9.37 -5.87 12.79
CA LEU A 29 8.37 -5.20 13.62
C LEU A 29 7.68 -6.20 14.54
N ASN A 30 7.36 -5.77 15.74
CA ASN A 30 6.42 -6.48 16.60
C ASN A 30 4.96 -6.11 16.24
N GLU A 31 3.99 -6.75 16.89
CA GLU A 31 2.57 -6.57 16.59
C GLU A 31 2.06 -5.15 16.82
N GLU A 32 2.52 -4.47 17.88
CA GLU A 32 2.16 -3.07 18.14
C GLU A 32 2.69 -2.14 17.04
N GLU A 33 3.91 -2.39 16.58
CA GLU A 33 4.55 -1.64 15.49
C GLU A 33 3.88 -1.89 14.15
N ILE A 34 3.38 -3.12 13.89
CA ILE A 34 2.58 -3.43 12.71
C ILE A 34 1.27 -2.64 12.72
N ILE A 35 0.59 -2.55 13.87
CA ILE A 35 -0.64 -1.74 14.00
C ILE A 35 -0.36 -0.26 13.73
N ILE A 36 0.79 0.27 14.19
CA ILE A 36 1.22 1.64 13.88
C ILE A 36 1.49 1.80 12.39
N ALA A 37 2.18 0.85 11.77
CA ALA A 37 2.47 0.87 10.35
C ALA A 37 1.19 0.84 9.50
N GLN A 38 0.20 0.02 9.86
CA GLN A 38 -1.11 -0.03 9.21
C GLN A 38 -1.81 1.33 9.25
N LYS A 39 -1.84 2.00 10.42
CA LYS A 39 -2.41 3.36 10.53
C LYS A 39 -1.69 4.38 9.66
N GLY A 40 -0.36 4.27 9.58
CA GLY A 40 0.46 5.10 8.71
C GLY A 40 0.16 4.88 7.22
N LEU A 41 0.00 3.62 6.81
CA LEU A 41 -0.39 3.24 5.45
C LEU A 41 -1.77 3.80 5.10
N ASP A 42 -2.77 3.61 5.97
CA ASP A 42 -4.12 4.13 5.74
C ASP A 42 -4.11 5.65 5.54
N TYR A 43 -3.43 6.38 6.43
CA TYR A 43 -3.33 7.83 6.32
C TYR A 43 -2.59 8.28 5.05
N GLY A 44 -1.45 7.67 4.74
CA GLY A 44 -0.62 8.02 3.60
C GLY A 44 -1.33 7.76 2.26
N ILE A 45 -2.00 6.60 2.16
CA ILE A 45 -2.81 6.25 1.00
C ILE A 45 -3.99 7.19 0.89
N MET A 46 -4.81 7.37 1.93
CA MET A 46 -5.99 8.25 1.87
C MET A 46 -5.63 9.69 1.49
N THR A 47 -4.52 10.23 1.98
CA THR A 47 -4.09 11.60 1.68
C THR A 47 -3.64 11.76 0.22
N SER A 48 -3.15 10.67 -0.39
CA SER A 48 -2.52 10.71 -1.73
C SER A 48 -3.32 10.00 -2.81
N ILE A 49 -4.44 9.35 -2.46
CA ILE A 49 -5.19 8.48 -3.39
C ILE A 49 -5.72 9.26 -4.59
N ASP A 50 -6.12 10.52 -4.39
CA ASP A 50 -6.54 11.41 -5.47
C ASP A 50 -5.41 11.64 -6.48
N THR A 51 -4.16 11.76 -6.00
CA THR A 51 -2.98 11.89 -6.87
C THR A 51 -2.74 10.60 -7.64
N VAL A 52 -2.87 9.43 -6.98
CA VAL A 52 -2.74 8.12 -7.63
C VAL A 52 -3.75 7.98 -8.78
N TYR A 53 -5.03 8.26 -8.54
CA TYR A 53 -6.05 8.19 -9.59
C TYR A 53 -5.83 9.21 -10.71
N ARG A 54 -5.43 10.44 -10.38
CA ARG A 54 -5.09 11.45 -11.41
C ARG A 54 -3.96 11.00 -12.31
N THR A 55 -2.90 10.41 -11.75
CA THR A 55 -1.78 9.87 -12.54
C THR A 55 -2.25 8.72 -13.44
N ILE A 56 -2.98 7.74 -12.89
CA ILE A 56 -3.53 6.60 -13.66
C ILE A 56 -4.37 7.12 -14.83
N PHE A 57 -5.32 8.02 -14.57
CA PHE A 57 -6.21 8.51 -15.62
C PHE A 57 -5.52 9.42 -16.63
N LYS A 58 -4.50 10.18 -16.21
CA LYS A 58 -3.68 10.96 -17.14
C LYS A 58 -2.99 10.04 -18.15
N GLU A 59 -2.32 8.99 -17.69
CA GLU A 59 -1.64 8.02 -18.56
C GLU A 59 -2.60 7.24 -19.47
N MET A 60 -3.88 7.12 -19.10
CA MET A 60 -4.89 6.47 -19.94
C MET A 60 -5.43 7.36 -21.06
N ILE A 61 -5.32 8.67 -20.92
CA ILE A 61 -5.86 9.66 -21.86
C ILE A 61 -4.76 10.21 -22.78
N ASP A 62 -3.49 10.19 -22.34
CA ASP A 62 -2.30 10.45 -23.16
C ASP A 62 -2.00 9.29 -24.13
#